data_AF-A0A443RGN7-F1
#
_entry.id   AF-A0A443RGN7-F1
#
_cell.length_a   1.000
_cell.length_b   1.000
_cell.length_c   1.000
_cell.angle_alpha   90.00
_cell.angle_beta   90.00
_cell.angle_gamma   90.00
#
_symmetry.space_group_name_H-M   'P 1'
#
loop_
_entity.id
_entity.type
_entity.pdbx_description
1 polymer ?
#
loop_
_entity_poly.entity_id
_entity_poly.type
_entity_poly.pdbx_seq_one_letter_code
_entity_poly.pdbx_strand_id
1 'polypeptide(L)'
;MDLNVDPCDDFYSFACGGWIKRNPRPRDKDQWQALDILRSRAKTRILANLEMRDADGIDGLKLLLRKIGGFPLIDKNWKDDKYDWQKAYIELASHYSEIRIFFYIDSTIDPTTNFTSKILKIRDESPDLGMDLVNSELSRHKKADIEKDFRFKAEESIVLLNGDLEKEEIATQVDEIIEFEIRLALAFDKNERWKHVSVSFKDLKKEVKIDLAKIIAKVFDKVNIKINETADVKIRNPEYFRKLSEILNIPKRKDFSPTVVNAFYSPWSNTIEVSSGILQPPIYYTNSPIVLNYGAIGVIIGHEITHGFDDTGALYDEQGRRTNWWANETREKYEEKVKCFVDQYSSYTEPKTGAKVNGSFTIGDNIADNGGLQQAFMAYKIYSALNVTERDRKLPGDMEQFSKEQLFFISYANVTYSKLLNFTPKK
;
A
#
# COMPACT_ATOMS: atom_id res chain seq x y z
N MET A 1 -16.95 -3.56 43.37
CA MET A 1 -17.42 -4.80 44.01
C MET A 1 -18.86 -5.08 43.62
N ASP A 2 -19.16 -6.32 43.25
CA ASP A 2 -20.51 -6.88 43.09
C ASP A 2 -20.75 -7.87 44.22
N LEU A 3 -21.53 -7.45 45.22
CA LEU A 3 -21.75 -8.24 46.45
C LEU A 3 -22.70 -9.44 46.24
N ASN A 4 -23.22 -9.61 45.03
CA ASN A 4 -24.06 -10.76 44.66
C ASN A 4 -23.25 -11.93 44.07
N VAL A 5 -21.93 -11.76 43.90
CA VAL A 5 -21.02 -12.82 43.47
C VAL A 5 -20.30 -13.34 44.71
N ASP A 6 -20.22 -14.65 44.90
CA ASP A 6 -19.43 -15.21 45.99
C ASP A 6 -17.92 -14.99 45.70
N PRO A 7 -17.16 -14.29 46.58
CA PRO A 7 -15.71 -14.13 46.41
C PRO A 7 -14.95 -15.45 46.33
N CYS A 8 -15.48 -16.53 46.90
CA CYS A 8 -14.86 -17.85 46.86
C CYS A 8 -15.06 -18.57 45.51
N ASP A 9 -16.08 -18.18 44.73
CA ASP A 9 -16.38 -18.75 43.42
C ASP A 9 -15.76 -17.94 42.26
N ASP A 10 -15.89 -16.61 42.28
CA ASP A 10 -15.28 -15.72 41.29
C ASP A 10 -14.88 -14.41 41.94
N PHE A 11 -13.68 -14.43 42.52
CA PHE A 11 -13.11 -13.28 43.20
C PHE A 11 -12.95 -12.06 42.30
N TYR A 12 -12.71 -12.26 40.99
CA TYR A 12 -12.55 -11.16 40.06
C TYR A 12 -13.89 -10.47 39.80
N SER A 13 -14.97 -11.23 39.58
CA SER A 13 -16.32 -10.67 39.42
C SER A 13 -16.87 -10.09 40.74
N PHE A 14 -16.56 -10.68 41.88
CA PHE A 14 -16.87 -10.09 43.19
C PHE A 14 -16.16 -8.75 43.39
N ALA A 15 -14.84 -8.67 43.14
CA ALA A 15 -14.07 -7.45 43.35
C ALA A 15 -14.38 -6.37 42.29
N CYS A 16 -14.40 -6.75 41.02
CA CYS A 16 -14.44 -5.85 39.85
C CYS A 16 -15.81 -5.78 39.17
N GLY A 17 -16.71 -6.74 39.36
CA GLY A 17 -17.99 -6.85 38.61
C GLY A 17 -18.89 -5.64 38.75
N GLY A 18 -18.96 -5.04 39.95
CA GLY A 18 -19.70 -3.80 40.14
C GLY A 18 -19.07 -2.59 39.43
N TRP A 19 -17.75 -2.60 39.21
CA TRP A 19 -17.08 -1.57 38.41
C TRP A 19 -17.34 -1.79 36.92
N ILE A 20 -17.23 -3.04 36.44
CA ILE A 20 -17.50 -3.43 35.04
C ILE A 20 -18.94 -3.07 34.63
N LYS A 21 -19.93 -3.37 35.49
CA LYS A 21 -21.34 -3.01 35.26
C LYS A 21 -21.57 -1.49 35.19
N ARG A 22 -20.83 -0.71 35.98
CA ARG A 22 -20.99 0.76 36.07
C ARG A 22 -20.13 1.54 35.09
N ASN A 23 -19.13 0.91 34.48
CA ASN A 23 -18.18 1.55 33.57
C ASN A 23 -18.11 0.74 32.27
N PRO A 24 -19.21 0.71 31.49
CA PRO A 24 -19.17 0.12 30.16
C PRO A 24 -18.09 0.82 29.34
N ARG A 25 -17.31 0.04 28.61
CA ARG A 25 -16.22 0.55 27.76
C ARG A 25 -16.78 1.62 26.81
N PRO A 26 -16.27 2.86 26.86
CA PRO A 26 -16.64 3.90 25.91
C PRO A 26 -16.40 3.44 24.46
N ARG A 27 -17.21 3.94 23.52
CA ARG A 27 -17.12 3.54 22.10
C ARG A 27 -15.76 3.84 21.47
N ASP A 28 -15.03 4.81 21.99
CA ASP A 28 -13.74 5.31 21.49
C ASP A 28 -12.53 4.61 22.14
N LYS A 29 -12.74 3.50 22.84
CA LYS A 29 -11.69 2.81 23.61
C LYS A 29 -11.71 1.32 23.34
N ASP A 30 -10.55 0.78 22.99
CA ASP A 30 -10.37 -0.66 22.81
C ASP A 30 -10.30 -1.41 24.16
N GLN A 31 -9.80 -0.71 25.19
CA GLN A 31 -9.72 -1.18 26.57
C GLN A 31 -10.15 -0.07 27.54
N TRP A 32 -10.81 -0.44 28.64
CA TRP A 32 -11.25 0.50 29.66
C TRP A 32 -10.95 -0.03 31.05
N GLN A 33 -10.00 0.60 31.73
CA GLN A 33 -9.53 0.22 33.05
C GLN A 33 -9.62 1.41 34.03
N ALA A 34 -9.51 1.13 35.34
CA ALA A 34 -9.53 2.17 36.36
C ALA A 34 -8.40 3.21 36.19
N LEU A 35 -7.25 2.81 35.61
CA LEU A 35 -6.15 3.71 35.28
C LEU A 35 -6.51 4.68 34.13
N ASP A 36 -7.38 4.29 33.22
CA ASP A 36 -7.84 5.13 32.11
C ASP A 36 -8.76 6.25 32.58
N ILE A 37 -9.46 6.06 33.72
CA ILE A 37 -10.20 7.13 34.40
C ILE A 37 -9.22 8.19 34.92
N LEU A 38 -8.11 7.79 35.54
CA LEU A 38 -7.07 8.72 36.01
C LEU A 38 -6.38 9.42 34.83
N ARG A 39 -6.08 8.70 33.75
CA ARG A 39 -5.55 9.28 32.49
C ARG A 39 -6.55 10.23 31.85
N SER A 40 -7.86 9.94 31.88
CA SER A 40 -8.91 10.82 31.34
C SER A 40 -9.03 12.13 32.14
N ARG A 41 -8.89 12.05 33.47
CA ARG A 41 -8.88 13.22 34.37
C ARG A 41 -7.61 14.07 34.21
N ALA A 42 -6.47 13.44 33.93
CA ALA A 42 -5.26 14.16 33.52
C ALA A 42 -5.41 14.82 32.13
N LYS A 43 -6.12 14.16 31.21
CA LYS A 43 -6.45 14.67 29.87
C LYS A 43 -7.34 15.91 29.91
N THR A 44 -8.14 16.12 30.96
CA THR A 44 -8.96 17.33 31.16
C THR A 44 -8.14 18.61 31.30
N ARG A 45 -6.88 18.53 31.74
CA ARG A 45 -5.94 19.69 31.71
C ARG A 45 -5.32 19.93 30.32
N ILE A 46 -5.31 18.92 29.46
CA ILE A 46 -4.85 19.03 28.06
C ILE A 46 -6.00 19.48 27.14
N LEU A 47 -7.26 19.32 27.55
CA LEU A 47 -8.44 19.75 26.80
C LEU A 47 -8.50 21.28 26.57
N ALA A 48 -7.92 22.10 27.45
CA ALA A 48 -7.75 23.54 27.21
C ALA A 48 -6.79 23.84 26.03
N ASN A 49 -5.91 22.89 25.66
CA ASN A 49 -5.09 22.99 24.45
C ASN A 49 -5.81 22.48 23.19
N LEU A 50 -7.00 21.86 23.29
CA LEU A 50 -7.73 21.43 22.09
C LEU A 50 -8.35 22.62 21.35
N GLU A 51 -8.89 23.62 22.05
CA GLU A 51 -9.41 24.83 21.41
C GLU A 51 -8.29 25.63 20.71
N MET A 52 -7.09 25.68 21.29
CA MET A 52 -5.91 26.25 20.61
C MET A 52 -5.41 25.39 19.44
N ARG A 53 -5.49 24.06 19.54
CA ARG A 53 -5.14 23.14 18.44
C ARG A 53 -6.12 23.18 17.29
N ASP A 54 -7.41 23.37 17.55
CA ASP A 54 -8.43 23.53 16.51
C ASP A 54 -8.24 24.86 15.76
N ALA A 55 -7.72 25.90 16.43
CA ALA A 55 -7.36 27.18 15.81
C ALA A 55 -6.12 27.08 14.89
N ASP A 56 -5.10 26.29 15.27
CA ASP A 56 -3.91 26.04 14.46
C ASP A 56 -4.10 24.93 13.40
N GLY A 57 -5.18 24.13 13.53
CA GLY A 57 -5.52 23.04 12.62
C GLY A 57 -4.35 22.10 12.32
N ILE A 58 -3.99 22.01 11.04
CA ILE A 58 -2.92 21.14 10.50
C ILE A 58 -1.59 21.87 10.26
N ASP A 59 -1.49 23.16 10.61
CA ASP A 59 -0.34 23.99 10.22
C ASP A 59 0.96 23.55 10.90
N GLY A 60 0.87 23.10 12.16
CA GLY A 60 2.02 22.52 12.87
C GLY A 60 2.54 21.25 12.19
N LEU A 61 1.64 20.42 11.65
CA LEU A 61 2.01 19.21 10.91
C LEU A 61 2.61 19.56 9.55
N LYS A 62 2.06 20.54 8.83
CA LYS A 62 2.64 21.05 7.57
C LYS A 62 4.03 21.63 7.79
N LEU A 63 4.27 22.35 8.89
CA LEU A 63 5.58 22.88 9.25
C LEU A 63 6.58 21.74 9.49
N LEU A 64 6.18 20.70 10.22
CA LEU A 64 7.01 19.52 10.45
C LEU A 64 7.34 18.82 9.13
N LEU A 65 6.35 18.60 8.26
CA LEU A 65 6.53 17.93 6.97
C LEU A 65 7.52 18.70 6.09
N ARG A 66 7.43 20.04 6.03
CA ARG A 66 8.44 20.88 5.36
C ARG A 66 9.83 20.71 5.96
N LYS A 67 9.94 20.64 7.29
CA LYS A 67 11.22 20.49 8.00
C LYS A 67 11.95 19.20 7.63
N ILE A 68 11.21 18.12 7.36
CA ILE A 68 11.76 16.81 7.03
C ILE A 68 11.94 16.57 5.52
N GLY A 69 11.82 17.63 4.70
CA GLY A 69 12.02 17.54 3.25
C GLY A 69 10.73 17.50 2.43
N GLY A 70 9.59 17.78 3.04
CA GLY A 70 8.27 17.82 2.42
C GLY A 70 7.62 16.45 2.29
N PHE A 71 6.37 16.45 1.84
CA PHE A 71 5.60 15.26 1.52
C PHE A 71 4.99 15.46 0.13
N PRO A 72 5.11 14.49 -0.80
CA PRO A 72 4.70 14.66 -2.20
C PRO A 72 3.27 15.18 -2.35
N LEU A 73 2.39 14.70 -1.47
CA LEU A 73 0.96 15.03 -1.46
C LEU A 73 0.62 16.40 -0.87
N ILE A 74 1.59 17.13 -0.30
CA ILE A 74 1.33 18.45 0.33
C ILE A 74 2.05 19.57 -0.40
N ASP A 75 3.18 19.26 -1.02
CA ASP A 75 3.99 20.25 -1.72
C ASP A 75 4.10 19.87 -3.20
N LYS A 76 3.37 20.60 -4.05
CA LYS A 76 3.40 20.43 -5.52
C LYS A 76 4.80 20.65 -6.12
N ASN A 77 5.70 21.33 -5.40
CA ASN A 77 7.08 21.55 -5.84
C ASN A 77 8.05 20.49 -5.30
N TRP A 78 7.53 19.49 -4.58
CA TRP A 78 8.33 18.39 -4.08
C TRP A 78 8.94 17.61 -5.24
N LYS A 79 10.21 17.23 -5.06
CA LYS A 79 11.06 16.68 -6.10
C LYS A 79 11.74 15.45 -5.55
N ASP A 80 11.44 14.32 -6.17
CA ASP A 80 11.88 13.01 -5.69
C ASP A 80 13.41 12.85 -5.65
N ASP A 81 14.10 13.44 -6.62
CA ASP A 81 15.57 13.49 -6.74
C ASP A 81 16.23 14.36 -5.66
N LYS A 82 15.45 15.22 -4.99
CA LYS A 82 15.92 16.12 -3.92
C LYS A 82 15.60 15.60 -2.53
N TYR A 83 14.77 14.57 -2.41
CA TYR A 83 14.39 14.02 -1.12
C TYR A 83 15.48 13.09 -0.56
N ASP A 84 15.86 13.35 0.68
CA ASP A 84 16.86 12.58 1.42
C ASP A 84 16.22 12.05 2.70
N TRP A 85 15.77 10.79 2.64
CA TRP A 85 15.11 10.13 3.75
C TRP A 85 16.01 10.05 5.00
N GLN A 86 17.34 10.04 4.84
CA GLN A 86 18.26 10.00 5.97
C GLN A 86 18.21 11.33 6.73
N LYS A 87 18.16 12.47 6.01
CA LYS A 87 17.97 13.78 6.65
C LYS A 87 16.63 13.87 7.36
N ALA A 88 15.56 13.39 6.73
CA ALA A 88 14.23 13.33 7.34
C ALA A 88 14.25 12.53 8.65
N TYR A 89 14.81 11.31 8.60
CA TYR A 89 14.94 10.44 9.77
C TYR A 89 15.79 11.09 10.87
N ILE A 90 16.94 11.68 10.54
CA ILE A 90 17.81 12.37 11.52
C ILE A 90 17.04 13.48 12.22
N GLU A 91 16.31 14.30 11.46
CA GLU A 91 15.57 15.42 12.01
C GLU A 91 14.46 14.94 12.95
N LEU A 92 13.76 13.87 12.58
CA LEU A 92 12.73 13.25 13.42
C LEU A 92 13.35 12.61 14.68
N ALA A 93 14.33 11.72 14.52
CA ALA A 93 14.95 10.98 15.63
C ALA A 93 15.68 11.89 16.64
N SER A 94 16.09 13.10 16.22
CA SER A 94 16.72 14.08 17.13
C SER A 94 15.73 14.87 17.97
N HIS A 95 14.46 14.97 17.57
CA HIS A 95 13.45 15.80 18.24
C HIS A 95 12.35 14.98 18.91
N TYR A 96 12.15 13.73 18.49
CA TYR A 96 11.08 12.87 18.96
C TYR A 96 11.67 11.57 19.51
N SER A 97 11.31 11.25 20.76
CA SER A 97 11.90 10.12 21.51
C SER A 97 11.49 8.73 21.02
N GLU A 98 10.50 8.63 20.12
CA GLU A 98 9.87 7.37 19.70
C GLU A 98 9.68 7.25 18.18
N ILE A 99 10.64 7.72 17.37
CA ILE A 99 10.58 7.54 15.91
C ILE A 99 10.98 6.10 15.57
N ARG A 100 10.03 5.35 15.01
CA ARG A 100 10.18 3.94 14.62
C ARG A 100 10.07 3.71 13.11
N ILE A 101 10.39 4.74 12.33
CA ILE A 101 10.40 4.66 10.86
C ILE A 101 11.67 3.92 10.44
N PHE A 102 11.54 2.76 9.80
CA PHE A 102 12.63 1.84 9.43
C PHE A 102 13.37 1.17 10.59
N PHE A 103 13.73 1.87 11.64
CA PHE A 103 14.41 1.30 12.81
C PHE A 103 14.32 2.26 14.00
N TYR A 104 14.71 1.77 15.18
CA TYR A 104 14.77 2.57 16.40
C TYR A 104 16.17 2.58 16.98
N ILE A 105 16.65 3.77 17.37
CA ILE A 105 17.93 3.96 18.05
C ILE A 105 17.64 4.16 19.54
N ASP A 106 18.16 3.26 20.38
CA ASP A 106 18.04 3.33 21.83
C ASP A 106 19.43 3.40 22.47
N SER A 107 19.49 3.95 23.68
CA SER A 107 20.61 3.77 24.58
C SER A 107 20.12 3.17 25.89
N THR A 108 20.58 1.97 26.23
CA THR A 108 20.22 1.33 27.51
C THR A 108 21.46 1.18 28.37
N ILE A 109 21.27 1.06 29.68
CA ILE A 109 22.35 0.64 30.57
C ILE A 109 22.78 -0.78 30.17
N ASP A 110 24.09 -1.04 30.15
CA ASP A 110 24.63 -2.36 29.84
C ASP A 110 24.68 -3.20 31.14
N PRO A 111 23.84 -4.25 31.27
CA PRO A 111 23.79 -5.04 32.50
C PRO A 111 25.08 -5.84 32.75
N THR A 112 25.90 -6.04 31.72
CA THR A 112 27.21 -6.71 31.79
C THR A 112 28.29 -5.84 32.44
N THR A 113 28.07 -4.52 32.56
CA THR A 113 29.04 -3.57 33.14
C THR A 113 28.67 -3.15 34.55
N ASN A 114 27.90 -3.96 35.28
CA ASN A 114 27.38 -3.61 36.61
C ASN A 114 26.65 -2.26 36.61
N PHE A 115 25.92 -1.98 35.52
CA PHE A 115 25.13 -0.77 35.33
C PHE A 115 25.91 0.54 35.24
N THR A 116 27.22 0.47 34.94
CA THR A 116 28.09 1.66 34.91
C THR A 116 28.25 2.28 33.52
N SER A 117 27.95 1.53 32.45
CA SER A 117 28.04 2.02 31.07
C SER A 117 26.69 1.98 30.34
N LYS A 118 26.57 2.81 29.29
CA LYS A 118 25.46 2.76 28.34
C LYS A 118 25.93 2.07 27.06
N ILE A 119 25.03 1.29 26.45
CA ILE A 119 25.23 0.68 25.15
C ILE A 119 24.21 1.22 24.16
N LEU A 120 24.67 1.50 22.94
CA LEU A 120 23.79 1.87 21.85
C LEU A 120 23.15 0.60 21.29
N LYS A 121 21.84 0.63 21.09
CA LYS A 121 21.07 -0.44 20.45
C LYS A 121 20.40 0.10 19.20
N ILE A 122 20.52 -0.63 18.12
CA ILE A 122 19.72 -0.45 16.91
C ILE A 122 18.75 -1.63 16.87
N ARG A 123 17.47 -1.30 16.99
CA ARG A 123 16.40 -2.29 17.01
C ARG A 123 15.66 -2.27 15.69
N ASP A 124 15.50 -3.46 15.12
CA ASP A 124 14.38 -3.82 14.25
C ASP A 124 13.13 -3.96 15.15
N GLU A 125 12.77 -2.92 15.89
CA GLU A 125 11.39 -2.93 16.36
C GLU A 125 10.55 -2.79 15.12
N SER A 126 9.62 -3.75 14.96
CA SER A 126 8.53 -3.68 13.98
C SER A 126 8.25 -2.21 13.81
N PRO A 127 8.28 -1.67 12.58
CA PRO A 127 7.59 -0.40 12.40
C PRO A 127 6.23 -0.64 13.08
N ASP A 128 5.69 0.35 13.76
CA ASP A 128 4.26 0.37 13.98
C ASP A 128 3.64 0.50 12.57
N LEU A 129 3.82 -0.55 11.75
CA LEU A 129 3.32 -0.76 10.41
C LEU A 129 1.84 -0.53 10.62
N GLY A 130 1.26 0.39 9.87
CA GLY A 130 -0.15 0.70 10.04
C GLY A 130 -1.04 -0.54 9.87
N MET A 131 -0.47 -1.62 9.32
CA MET A 131 -1.11 -2.90 9.08
C MET A 131 -0.27 -4.08 9.61
N ASP A 132 -0.74 -4.83 10.62
CA ASP A 132 -0.12 -6.09 11.13
C ASP A 132 -0.33 -7.26 10.13
N LEU A 133 -0.14 -7.05 8.83
CA LEU A 133 -0.48 -7.99 7.75
C LEU A 133 0.39 -9.25 7.73
N VAL A 134 1.59 -9.17 8.31
CA VAL A 134 2.56 -10.28 8.33
C VAL A 134 2.36 -11.20 9.52
N ASN A 135 1.37 -10.92 10.38
CA ASN A 135 0.94 -11.86 11.40
C ASN A 135 0.38 -13.15 10.75
N SER A 136 1.08 -14.27 10.97
CA SER A 136 0.72 -15.60 10.44
C SER A 136 -0.53 -16.18 11.12
N GLU A 137 -0.93 -15.66 12.28
CA GLU A 137 -2.12 -16.08 13.03
C GLU A 137 -3.41 -15.40 12.53
N LEU A 138 -3.30 -14.36 11.69
CA LEU A 138 -4.46 -13.67 11.13
C LEU A 138 -5.03 -14.38 9.90
N SER A 139 -6.35 -14.60 9.90
CA SER A 139 -7.08 -15.12 8.73
C SER A 139 -7.04 -14.13 7.55
N ARG A 140 -7.19 -14.64 6.32
CA ARG A 140 -7.25 -13.84 5.08
C ARG A 140 -8.29 -12.69 5.14
N HIS A 141 -9.45 -12.94 5.73
CA HIS A 141 -10.51 -11.92 5.89
C HIS A 141 -10.07 -10.78 6.81
N LYS A 142 -9.50 -11.12 7.98
CA LYS A 142 -8.95 -10.12 8.92
C LYS A 142 -7.82 -9.28 8.29
N LYS A 143 -6.98 -9.88 7.44
CA LYS A 143 -5.93 -9.14 6.72
C LYS A 143 -6.53 -8.14 5.73
N ALA A 144 -7.55 -8.55 4.97
CA ALA A 144 -8.27 -7.66 4.06
C ALA A 144 -9.00 -6.53 4.81
N ASP A 145 -9.58 -6.81 5.99
CA ASP A 145 -10.23 -5.79 6.82
C ASP A 145 -9.22 -4.75 7.34
N ILE A 146 -8.02 -5.20 7.75
CA ILE A 146 -6.93 -4.31 8.21
C ILE A 146 -6.43 -3.43 7.06
N GLU A 147 -6.20 -4.01 5.88
CA GLU A 147 -5.77 -3.25 4.69
C GLU A 147 -6.82 -2.20 4.30
N LYS A 148 -8.10 -2.57 4.31
CA LYS A 148 -9.20 -1.66 4.03
C LYS A 148 -9.29 -0.51 5.04
N ASP A 149 -9.15 -0.81 6.34
CA ASP A 149 -9.16 0.21 7.39
C ASP A 149 -7.96 1.16 7.28
N PHE A 150 -6.78 0.63 6.97
CA PHE A 150 -5.59 1.43 6.75
C PHE A 150 -5.72 2.33 5.52
N ARG A 151 -6.16 1.79 4.39
CA ARG A 151 -6.44 2.57 3.17
C ARG A 151 -7.37 3.73 3.47
N PHE A 152 -8.51 3.45 4.11
CA PHE A 152 -9.48 4.47 4.47
C PHE A 152 -8.86 5.57 5.35
N LYS A 153 -8.08 5.20 6.38
CA LYS A 153 -7.40 6.16 7.25
C LYS A 153 -6.33 6.97 6.54
N ALA A 154 -5.59 6.35 5.63
CA ALA A 154 -4.54 7.01 4.86
C ALA A 154 -5.13 8.05 3.91
N GLU A 155 -6.18 7.67 3.16
CA GLU A 155 -6.92 8.57 2.27
C GLU A 155 -7.50 9.76 3.03
N GLU A 156 -8.22 9.53 4.12
CA GLU A 156 -8.80 10.59 4.97
C GLU A 156 -7.71 11.52 5.53
N SER A 157 -6.58 10.97 5.96
CA SER A 157 -5.45 11.77 6.47
C SER A 157 -4.86 12.66 5.37
N ILE A 158 -4.76 12.16 4.14
CA ILE A 158 -4.27 12.92 2.99
C ILE A 158 -5.25 14.03 2.62
N VAL A 159 -6.55 13.74 2.58
CA VAL A 159 -7.60 14.74 2.34
C VAL A 159 -7.55 15.86 3.39
N LEU A 160 -7.35 15.51 4.66
CA LEU A 160 -7.19 16.51 5.73
C LEU A 160 -5.93 17.35 5.54
N LEU A 161 -4.83 16.75 5.07
CA LEU A 161 -3.55 17.43 4.87
C LEU A 161 -3.55 18.35 3.65
N ASN A 162 -4.24 17.93 2.58
CA ASN A 162 -4.36 18.64 1.33
C ASN A 162 -5.68 18.30 0.64
N GLY A 163 -6.73 19.07 0.95
CA GLY A 163 -8.07 18.87 0.40
C GLY A 163 -8.21 19.23 -1.08
N ASP A 164 -7.16 19.77 -1.71
CA ASP A 164 -7.14 20.14 -3.13
C ASP A 164 -6.64 19.00 -4.05
N LEU A 165 -6.37 17.81 -3.50
CA LEU A 165 -5.95 16.64 -4.27
C LEU A 165 -7.15 15.88 -4.81
N GLU A 166 -7.00 15.35 -6.03
CA GLU A 166 -8.01 14.44 -6.59
C GLU A 166 -7.95 13.07 -5.93
N LYS A 167 -9.11 12.42 -5.85
CA LYS A 167 -9.24 11.11 -5.23
C LYS A 167 -8.35 10.06 -5.89
N GLU A 168 -8.17 10.09 -7.21
CA GLU A 168 -7.33 9.12 -7.94
C GLU A 168 -5.84 9.29 -7.61
N GLU A 169 -5.38 10.52 -7.38
CA GLU A 169 -4.00 10.81 -6.97
C GLU A 169 -3.75 10.33 -5.55
N ILE A 170 -4.73 10.53 -4.66
CA ILE A 170 -4.70 10.01 -3.28
C ILE A 170 -4.67 8.48 -3.31
N ALA A 171 -5.55 7.82 -4.07
CA ALA A 171 -5.66 6.37 -4.15
C ALA A 171 -4.34 5.73 -4.64
N THR A 172 -3.77 6.27 -5.73
CA THR A 172 -2.50 5.79 -6.30
C THR A 172 -1.36 5.88 -5.29
N GLN A 173 -1.26 7.00 -4.57
CA GLN A 173 -0.22 7.19 -3.57
C GLN A 173 -0.44 6.31 -2.33
N VAL A 174 -1.69 6.06 -1.95
CA VAL A 174 -2.02 5.13 -0.88
C VAL A 174 -1.69 3.69 -1.27
N ASP A 175 -1.87 3.30 -2.54
CA ASP A 175 -1.42 2.00 -3.05
C ASP A 175 0.10 1.83 -2.94
N GLU A 176 0.86 2.86 -3.33
CA GLU A 176 2.33 2.86 -3.20
C GLU A 176 2.77 2.74 -1.73
N ILE A 177 2.08 3.44 -0.82
CA ILE A 177 2.33 3.35 0.63
C ILE A 177 2.04 1.94 1.14
N ILE A 178 0.89 1.36 0.76
CA ILE A 178 0.49 0.00 1.17
C ILE A 178 1.52 -1.03 0.66
N GLU A 179 1.92 -0.92 -0.61
CA GLU A 179 2.88 -1.86 -1.19
C GLU A 179 4.25 -1.74 -0.50
N PHE A 180 4.69 -0.52 -0.21
CA PHE A 180 5.93 -0.26 0.52
C PHE A 180 5.87 -0.81 1.94
N GLU A 181 4.76 -0.61 2.66
CA GLU A 181 4.56 -1.17 4.00
C GLU A 181 4.57 -2.70 3.99
N ILE A 182 3.96 -3.35 3.01
CA ILE A 182 3.98 -4.81 2.87
C ILE A 182 5.42 -5.31 2.67
N ARG A 183 6.22 -4.65 1.83
CA ARG A 183 7.63 -5.02 1.62
C ARG A 183 8.45 -4.88 2.90
N LEU A 184 8.25 -3.80 3.66
CA LEU A 184 8.89 -3.61 4.97
C LEU A 184 8.46 -4.70 5.96
N ALA A 185 7.17 -5.03 5.98
CA ALA A 185 6.62 -6.04 6.86
C ALA A 185 7.21 -7.44 6.55
N LEU A 186 7.38 -7.78 5.27
CA LEU A 186 7.99 -9.05 4.85
C LEU A 186 9.49 -9.12 5.14
N ALA A 187 10.17 -7.97 5.26
CA ALA A 187 11.57 -7.94 5.69
C ALA A 187 11.73 -8.33 7.16
N PHE A 188 10.67 -8.20 7.95
CA PHE A 188 10.65 -8.54 9.37
C PHE A 188 10.26 -10.01 9.59
N ASP A 189 11.21 -10.83 10.06
CA ASP A 189 10.95 -12.23 10.43
C ASP A 189 10.64 -12.35 11.93
N LYS A 190 9.35 -12.50 12.27
CA LYS A 190 8.88 -12.72 13.66
C LYS A 190 9.39 -14.05 14.27
N ASN A 191 9.82 -15.01 13.45
CA ASN A 191 10.27 -16.33 13.89
C ASN A 191 11.78 -16.38 14.18
N GLU A 192 12.58 -15.40 13.74
CA GLU A 192 13.97 -15.30 14.13
C GLU A 192 14.09 -14.84 15.59
N ARG A 193 14.47 -15.74 16.48
CA ARG A 193 14.83 -15.42 17.87
C ARG A 193 15.94 -14.36 17.88
N TRP A 194 15.60 -13.09 18.15
CA TRP A 194 16.44 -11.96 18.60
C TRP A 194 17.95 -12.23 18.54
N LYS A 195 18.52 -12.28 17.32
CA LYS A 195 19.95 -12.51 17.10
C LYS A 195 20.67 -11.17 17.26
N HIS A 196 21.17 -10.92 18.46
CA HIS A 196 21.95 -9.71 18.73
C HIS A 196 23.38 -9.87 18.20
N VAL A 197 23.81 -8.93 17.37
CA VAL A 197 25.21 -8.79 16.96
C VAL A 197 25.76 -7.49 17.54
N SER A 198 26.86 -7.59 18.28
CA SER A 198 27.62 -6.42 18.72
C SER A 198 28.69 -6.11 17.69
N VAL A 199 28.69 -4.87 17.20
CA VAL A 199 29.72 -4.35 16.30
C VAL A 199 30.26 -3.03 16.82
N SER A 200 31.53 -2.74 16.50
CA SER A 200 32.09 -1.41 16.77
C SER A 200 31.38 -0.38 15.89
N PHE A 201 31.23 0.85 16.38
CA PHE A 201 30.63 1.94 15.61
C PHE A 201 31.32 2.15 14.25
N LYS A 202 32.65 2.00 14.20
CA LYS A 202 33.46 2.06 12.98
C LYS A 202 33.14 0.94 11.98
N ASP A 203 32.84 -0.26 12.46
CA ASP A 203 32.60 -1.44 11.61
C ASP A 203 31.15 -1.58 11.17
N LEU A 204 30.23 -0.73 11.67
CA LEU A 204 28.81 -0.79 11.34
C LEU A 204 28.52 -0.74 9.82
N LYS A 205 29.32 0.02 9.06
CA LYS A 205 29.22 0.10 7.59
C LYS A 205 29.58 -1.20 6.87
N LYS A 206 30.29 -2.12 7.53
CA LYS A 206 30.65 -3.43 6.95
C LYS A 206 29.48 -4.41 7.01
N GLU A 207 28.60 -4.25 8.00
CA GLU A 207 27.44 -5.14 8.20
C GLU A 207 26.23 -4.76 7.34
N VAL A 208 26.02 -3.46 7.11
CA VAL A 208 24.83 -2.94 6.43
C VAL A 208 25.20 -1.89 5.38
N LYS A 209 24.51 -1.90 4.24
CA LYS A 209 24.79 -0.95 3.14
C LYS A 209 24.34 0.47 3.47
N ILE A 210 23.28 0.61 4.27
CA ILE A 210 22.87 1.91 4.81
C ILE A 210 23.96 2.41 5.76
N ASP A 211 24.40 3.66 5.60
CA ASP A 211 25.41 4.28 6.46
C ASP A 211 24.80 4.67 7.83
N LEU A 212 24.43 3.65 8.63
CA LEU A 212 23.84 3.82 9.95
C LEU A 212 24.80 4.60 10.88
N ALA A 213 26.11 4.42 10.74
CA ALA A 213 27.09 5.17 11.52
C ALA A 213 26.96 6.68 11.29
N LYS A 214 26.84 7.10 10.02
CA LYS A 214 26.61 8.51 9.69
C LYS A 214 25.27 9.04 10.22
N ILE A 215 24.20 8.24 10.14
CA ILE A 215 22.88 8.63 10.65
C ILE A 215 22.94 8.84 12.17
N ILE A 216 23.44 7.85 12.90
CA ILE A 216 23.54 7.89 14.36
C ILE A 216 24.45 9.03 14.79
N ALA A 217 25.64 9.19 14.18
CA ALA A 217 26.53 10.30 14.50
C ALA A 217 25.83 11.66 14.39
N LYS A 218 25.03 11.86 13.34
CA LYS A 218 24.29 13.11 13.14
C LYS A 218 23.13 13.30 14.12
N VAL A 219 22.43 12.23 14.50
CA VAL A 219 21.37 12.28 15.52
C VAL A 219 21.96 12.72 16.87
N PHE A 220 23.08 12.12 17.28
CA PHE A 220 23.72 12.47 18.54
C PHE A 220 24.43 13.83 18.51
N ASP A 221 24.93 14.26 17.34
CA ASP A 221 25.52 15.60 17.17
C ASP A 221 24.51 16.72 17.44
N LYS A 222 23.24 16.53 17.06
CA LYS A 222 22.14 17.48 17.33
C LYS A 222 21.90 17.71 18.82
N VAL A 223 22.29 16.76 19.67
CA VAL A 223 22.21 16.87 21.14
C VAL A 223 23.59 17.04 21.79
N ASN A 224 24.61 17.47 21.03
CA ASN A 224 25.99 17.68 21.47
C ASN A 224 26.67 16.44 22.08
N ILE A 225 26.30 15.24 21.62
CA ILE A 225 26.94 13.99 22.03
C ILE A 225 27.80 13.48 20.86
N LYS A 226 29.10 13.28 21.12
CA LYS A 226 30.00 12.63 20.17
C LYS A 226 30.10 11.15 20.50
N ILE A 227 29.95 10.30 19.49
CA ILE A 227 30.08 8.85 19.62
C ILE A 227 31.53 8.47 19.30
N ASN A 228 32.14 7.69 20.19
CA ASN A 228 33.48 7.13 19.96
C ASN A 228 33.41 6.06 18.85
N GLU A 229 34.39 6.05 17.94
CA GLU A 229 34.51 5.03 16.89
C GLU A 229 34.56 3.59 17.45
N THR A 230 35.05 3.43 18.68
CA THR A 230 35.11 2.13 19.37
C THR A 230 33.88 1.84 20.23
N ALA A 231 32.84 2.68 20.19
CA ALA A 231 31.62 2.44 20.96
C ALA A 231 30.91 1.18 20.45
N ASP A 232 30.48 0.32 21.36
CA ASP A 232 29.73 -0.88 21.03
C ASP A 232 28.30 -0.55 20.61
N VAL A 233 27.89 -1.12 19.49
CA VAL A 233 26.55 -1.01 18.93
C VAL A 233 25.94 -2.40 18.82
N LYS A 234 24.82 -2.63 19.51
CA LYS A 234 24.04 -3.88 19.45
C LYS A 234 22.95 -3.78 18.38
N ILE A 235 23.02 -4.62 17.35
CA ILE A 235 22.02 -4.76 16.29
C ILE A 235 21.14 -5.97 16.60
N ARG A 236 19.82 -5.77 16.73
CA ARG A 236 18.87 -6.82 17.15
C ARG A 236 18.49 -7.82 16.04
N ASN A 237 18.72 -7.47 14.77
CA ASN A 237 18.54 -8.33 13.59
C ASN A 237 19.30 -7.78 12.35
N PRO A 238 20.55 -8.18 12.11
CA PRO A 238 21.32 -7.69 10.96
C PRO A 238 20.70 -8.01 9.59
N GLU A 239 19.95 -9.11 9.50
CA GLU A 239 19.32 -9.59 8.27
C GLU A 239 18.23 -8.62 7.80
N TYR A 240 17.41 -8.14 8.74
CA TYR A 240 16.45 -7.07 8.50
C TYR A 240 17.11 -5.84 7.87
N PHE A 241 18.25 -5.37 8.42
CA PHE A 241 18.93 -4.17 7.88
C PHE A 241 19.54 -4.40 6.49
N ARG A 242 19.91 -5.64 6.15
CA ARG A 242 20.33 -6.02 4.80
C ARG A 242 19.16 -5.93 3.82
N LYS A 243 18.00 -6.50 4.17
CA LYS A 243 16.76 -6.41 3.36
C LYS A 243 16.24 -4.97 3.25
N LEU A 244 16.28 -4.21 4.34
CA LEU A 244 15.92 -2.79 4.36
C LEU A 244 16.82 -2.01 3.39
N SER A 245 18.12 -2.30 3.36
CA SER A 245 19.03 -1.68 2.40
C SER A 245 18.66 -2.01 0.96
N GLU A 246 18.15 -3.21 0.68
CA GLU A 246 17.66 -3.57 -0.66
C GLU A 246 16.39 -2.78 -0.97
N ILE A 247 15.40 -2.78 -0.08
CA ILE A 247 14.12 -2.03 -0.21
C ILE A 247 14.36 -0.54 -0.49
N LEU A 248 15.31 0.08 0.22
CA LEU A 248 15.64 1.50 0.08
C LEU A 248 16.56 1.81 -1.12
N ASN A 249 17.22 0.81 -1.71
CA ASN A 249 18.10 0.96 -2.89
C ASN A 249 17.47 0.44 -4.19
N ILE A 250 16.20 0.00 -4.19
CA ILE A 250 15.47 -0.26 -5.44
C ILE A 250 15.47 1.07 -6.22
N PRO A 251 16.00 1.12 -7.46
CA PRO A 251 15.94 2.32 -8.28
C PRO A 251 14.50 2.84 -8.32
N LYS A 252 14.33 4.15 -8.19
CA LYS A 252 13.03 4.82 -8.32
C LYS A 252 12.57 4.80 -9.79
N ARG A 253 12.06 3.63 -10.16
CA ARG A 253 11.22 3.19 -11.29
C ARG A 253 11.22 1.67 -11.18
N LYS A 254 10.11 1.06 -10.79
CA LYS A 254 10.03 -0.39 -10.66
C LYS A 254 9.62 -0.95 -12.02
N ASP A 255 10.54 -1.65 -12.70
CA ASP A 255 10.12 -2.72 -13.60
C ASP A 255 9.45 -3.79 -12.72
N PHE A 256 8.21 -4.18 -13.05
CA PHE A 256 7.51 -5.25 -12.34
C PHE A 256 8.29 -6.58 -12.42
N SER A 257 8.22 -7.42 -11.38
CA SER A 257 8.91 -8.73 -11.40
C SER A 257 8.41 -9.58 -12.58
N PRO A 258 9.29 -10.13 -13.43
CA PRO A 258 8.88 -10.90 -14.60
C PRO A 258 8.06 -12.14 -14.23
N THR A 259 8.15 -12.64 -13.00
CA THR A 259 7.39 -13.82 -12.55
C THR A 259 5.95 -13.55 -12.14
N VAL A 260 5.53 -12.29 -12.07
CA VAL A 260 4.15 -11.93 -11.75
C VAL A 260 3.25 -12.29 -12.93
N VAL A 261 2.08 -12.86 -12.64
CA VAL A 261 1.04 -13.15 -13.63
C VAL A 261 0.12 -11.95 -13.71
N ASN A 262 0.62 -10.85 -14.28
CA ASN A 262 -0.16 -9.62 -14.46
C ASN A 262 0.43 -8.71 -15.57
N ALA A 263 -0.34 -7.70 -15.97
CA ALA A 263 0.11 -6.57 -16.79
C ALA A 263 -0.27 -5.26 -16.09
N PHE A 264 0.40 -4.17 -16.48
CA PHE A 264 0.24 -2.87 -15.83
C PHE A 264 0.45 -1.72 -16.81
N TYR A 265 -0.25 -0.61 -16.57
CA TYR A 265 0.03 0.70 -17.12
C TYR A 265 0.52 1.65 -16.04
N SER A 266 1.51 2.47 -16.38
CA SER A 266 2.03 3.53 -15.52
C SER A 266 1.85 4.89 -16.19
N PRO A 267 0.97 5.77 -15.67
CA PRO A 267 0.72 7.08 -16.26
C PRO A 267 1.93 8.01 -16.20
N TRP A 268 2.76 7.94 -15.16
CA TRP A 268 3.91 8.85 -14.98
C TRP A 268 5.13 8.51 -15.85
N SER A 269 5.29 7.24 -16.23
CA SER A 269 6.32 6.84 -17.20
C SER A 269 5.76 6.67 -18.61
N ASN A 270 4.43 6.71 -18.76
CA ASN A 270 3.71 6.40 -19.99
C ASN A 270 4.19 5.05 -20.58
N THR A 271 4.23 4.03 -19.72
CA THR A 271 4.73 2.69 -20.06
C THR A 271 3.70 1.62 -19.77
N ILE A 272 3.69 0.62 -20.63
CA ILE A 272 2.95 -0.63 -20.42
C ILE A 272 3.97 -1.71 -20.11
N GLU A 273 3.71 -2.47 -19.07
CA GLU A 273 4.56 -3.55 -18.61
C GLU A 273 3.78 -4.86 -18.62
N VAL A 274 4.18 -5.77 -19.51
CA VAL A 274 3.60 -7.11 -19.62
C VAL A 274 4.59 -8.10 -19.01
N SER A 275 4.26 -8.64 -17.84
CA SER A 275 5.15 -9.56 -17.12
C SER A 275 5.28 -10.88 -17.88
N SER A 276 6.47 -11.50 -17.92
CA SER A 276 6.63 -12.78 -18.61
C SER A 276 5.81 -13.92 -18.00
N GLY A 277 5.45 -13.80 -16.72
CA GLY A 277 4.54 -14.71 -16.02
C GLY A 277 3.11 -14.70 -16.56
N ILE A 278 2.66 -13.62 -17.22
CA ILE A 278 1.34 -13.61 -17.88
C ILE A 278 1.36 -14.24 -19.28
N LEU A 279 2.54 -14.39 -19.88
CA LEU A 279 2.72 -14.90 -21.26
C LEU A 279 2.70 -16.43 -21.32
N GLN A 280 1.67 -17.03 -20.74
CA GLN A 280 1.46 -18.48 -20.71
C GLN A 280 -0.02 -18.84 -20.88
N PRO A 281 -0.36 -20.10 -21.20
CA PRO A 281 -1.75 -20.54 -21.27
C PRO A 281 -2.52 -20.30 -19.95
N PRO A 282 -3.80 -19.88 -20.00
CA PRO A 282 -4.64 -19.67 -21.19
C PRO A 282 -4.51 -18.28 -21.84
N ILE A 283 -3.63 -17.41 -21.34
CA ILE A 283 -3.52 -16.01 -21.78
C ILE A 283 -2.73 -15.87 -23.09
N TYR A 284 -1.66 -16.64 -23.25
CA TYR A 284 -0.83 -16.64 -24.44
C TYR A 284 -0.39 -18.04 -24.81
N TYR A 285 -0.53 -18.38 -26.09
CA TYR A 285 -0.09 -19.64 -26.65
C TYR A 285 0.85 -19.39 -27.84
N THR A 286 2.02 -20.01 -27.82
CA THR A 286 3.01 -19.90 -28.92
C THR A 286 2.50 -20.52 -30.22
N ASN A 287 1.73 -21.63 -30.13
CA ASN A 287 1.36 -22.49 -31.26
C ASN A 287 -0.16 -22.65 -31.47
N SER A 288 -0.99 -21.74 -30.95
CA SER A 288 -2.45 -21.77 -31.13
C SER A 288 -2.91 -20.85 -32.26
N PRO A 289 -4.18 -20.99 -32.73
CA PRO A 289 -4.79 -19.99 -33.58
C PRO A 289 -4.62 -18.59 -32.98
N ILE A 290 -4.05 -17.68 -33.77
CA ILE A 290 -3.67 -16.33 -33.32
C ILE A 290 -4.87 -15.54 -32.81
N VAL A 291 -6.08 -15.85 -33.29
CA VAL A 291 -7.33 -15.26 -32.82
C VAL A 291 -7.55 -15.45 -31.32
N LEU A 292 -7.06 -16.55 -30.73
CA LEU A 292 -7.13 -16.79 -29.29
C LEU A 292 -6.22 -15.84 -28.51
N ASN A 293 -5.00 -15.59 -29.02
CA ASN A 293 -4.08 -14.64 -28.43
C ASN A 293 -4.62 -13.21 -28.52
N TYR A 294 -5.22 -12.83 -29.66
CA TYR A 294 -5.89 -11.53 -29.78
C TYR A 294 -7.05 -11.39 -28.79
N GLY A 295 -7.86 -12.44 -28.62
CA GLY A 295 -8.94 -12.44 -27.63
C GLY A 295 -8.48 -12.53 -26.18
N ALA A 296 -7.21 -12.81 -25.91
CA ALA A 296 -6.64 -12.91 -24.56
C ALA A 296 -5.57 -11.85 -24.31
N ILE A 297 -4.28 -12.17 -24.51
CA ILE A 297 -3.19 -11.20 -24.31
C ILE A 297 -3.36 -9.92 -25.14
N GLY A 298 -4.00 -9.98 -26.32
CA GLY A 298 -4.30 -8.82 -27.13
C GLY A 298 -5.28 -7.86 -26.44
N VAL A 299 -6.30 -8.41 -25.78
CA VAL A 299 -7.25 -7.61 -24.97
C VAL A 299 -6.53 -7.02 -23.77
N ILE A 300 -5.67 -7.79 -23.07
CA ILE A 300 -4.90 -7.29 -21.93
C ILE A 300 -3.98 -6.14 -22.34
N ILE A 301 -3.24 -6.29 -23.45
CA ILE A 301 -2.41 -5.20 -23.98
C ILE A 301 -3.28 -3.99 -24.32
N GLY A 302 -4.41 -4.19 -24.98
CA GLY A 302 -5.36 -3.11 -25.27
C GLY A 302 -5.92 -2.45 -24.01
N HIS A 303 -6.15 -3.21 -22.94
CA HIS A 303 -6.62 -2.74 -21.65
C HIS A 303 -5.57 -1.81 -21.02
N GLU A 304 -4.30 -2.25 -20.94
CA GLU A 304 -3.22 -1.39 -20.44
C GLU A 304 -2.96 -0.16 -21.33
N ILE A 305 -3.11 -0.25 -22.65
CA ILE A 305 -3.06 0.92 -23.54
C ILE A 305 -4.18 1.90 -23.18
N THR A 306 -5.39 1.37 -22.94
CA THR A 306 -6.57 2.18 -22.68
C THR A 306 -6.51 2.85 -21.31
N HIS A 307 -5.80 2.28 -20.32
CA HIS A 307 -5.53 2.97 -19.05
C HIS A 307 -4.82 4.31 -19.24
N GLY A 308 -4.06 4.51 -20.32
CA GLY A 308 -3.51 5.85 -20.66
C GLY A 308 -4.56 6.88 -21.08
N PHE A 309 -5.80 6.48 -21.27
CA PHE A 309 -6.92 7.30 -21.75
C PHE A 309 -8.21 7.08 -20.94
N ASP A 310 -8.14 6.35 -19.84
CA ASP A 310 -9.25 6.22 -18.89
C ASP A 310 -9.43 7.49 -18.06
N ASP A 311 -10.36 7.49 -17.12
CA ASP A 311 -10.70 8.68 -16.32
C ASP A 311 -9.49 9.24 -15.57
N THR A 312 -8.52 8.39 -15.21
CA THR A 312 -7.27 8.77 -14.55
C THR A 312 -6.17 9.08 -15.55
N GLY A 313 -5.85 8.16 -16.47
CA GLY A 313 -4.75 8.30 -17.42
C GLY A 313 -4.96 9.42 -18.43
N ALA A 314 -6.20 9.73 -18.81
CA ALA A 314 -6.51 10.88 -19.66
C ALA A 314 -6.13 12.24 -19.03
N LEU A 315 -5.77 12.26 -17.76
CA LEU A 315 -5.25 13.45 -17.07
C LEU A 315 -3.74 13.65 -17.30
N TYR A 316 -3.04 12.71 -17.92
CA TYR A 316 -1.59 12.72 -18.11
C TYR A 316 -1.23 12.87 -19.59
N ASP A 317 -0.29 13.76 -19.90
CA ASP A 317 0.24 13.94 -21.26
C ASP A 317 1.25 12.84 -21.62
N GLU A 318 1.80 12.91 -22.84
CA GLU A 318 2.70 11.89 -23.36
C GLU A 318 4.04 11.78 -22.60
N GLN A 319 4.39 12.77 -21.77
CA GLN A 319 5.54 12.71 -20.85
C GLN A 319 5.17 12.27 -19.44
N GLY A 320 3.92 11.85 -19.20
CA GLY A 320 3.42 11.44 -17.90
C GLY A 320 3.23 12.61 -16.93
N ARG A 321 3.05 13.83 -17.44
CA ARG A 321 2.75 15.00 -16.62
C ARG A 321 1.25 15.18 -16.54
N ARG A 322 0.75 15.39 -15.33
CA ARG A 322 -0.66 15.68 -15.11
C ARG A 322 -1.03 17.06 -15.65
N THR A 323 -1.76 17.12 -16.76
CA THR A 323 -2.18 18.36 -17.44
C THR A 323 -3.40 18.11 -18.31
N ASN A 324 -4.24 19.13 -18.53
CA ASN A 324 -5.26 19.03 -19.57
C ASN A 324 -4.62 19.29 -20.94
N TRP A 325 -4.38 18.21 -21.69
CA TRP A 325 -3.87 18.23 -23.06
C TRP A 325 -4.98 18.15 -24.12
N TRP A 326 -6.26 18.21 -23.70
CA TRP A 326 -7.43 18.27 -24.58
C TRP A 326 -8.02 19.66 -24.67
N ALA A 327 -8.63 19.97 -25.83
CA ALA A 327 -9.55 21.09 -25.92
C ALA A 327 -10.73 20.87 -24.94
N ASN A 328 -11.23 21.95 -24.33
CA ASN A 328 -12.32 21.87 -23.34
C ASN A 328 -13.55 21.13 -23.89
N GLU A 329 -13.92 21.40 -25.14
CA GLU A 329 -15.04 20.72 -25.82
C GLU A 329 -14.85 19.19 -25.92
N THR A 330 -13.61 18.73 -26.09
CA THR A 330 -13.28 17.30 -26.12
C THR A 330 -13.40 16.70 -24.72
N ARG A 331 -12.92 17.41 -23.69
CA ARG A 331 -13.02 16.98 -22.30
C ARG A 331 -14.47 16.83 -21.85
N GLU A 332 -15.32 17.81 -22.16
CA GLU A 332 -16.76 17.76 -21.83
C GLU A 332 -17.44 16.54 -22.47
N LYS A 333 -17.18 16.28 -23.77
CA LYS A 333 -17.72 15.11 -24.46
C LYS A 333 -17.17 13.80 -23.94
N TYR A 334 -15.92 13.79 -23.48
CA TYR A 334 -15.33 12.62 -22.85
C TYR A 334 -16.04 12.31 -21.52
N GLU A 335 -16.22 13.31 -20.66
CA GLU A 335 -16.92 13.16 -19.38
C GLU A 335 -18.37 12.70 -19.57
N GLU A 336 -19.06 13.19 -20.61
CA GLU A 336 -20.38 12.69 -21.00
C GLU A 336 -20.36 11.18 -21.32
N LYS A 337 -19.33 10.71 -22.03
CA LYS A 337 -19.16 9.28 -22.34
C LYS A 337 -18.79 8.46 -21.12
N VAL A 338 -17.91 8.97 -20.25
CA VAL A 338 -17.56 8.32 -18.97
C VAL A 338 -18.82 8.11 -18.13
N LYS A 339 -19.71 9.11 -18.08
CA LYS A 339 -20.99 8.97 -17.38
C LYS A 339 -21.84 7.81 -17.89
N CYS A 340 -21.85 7.55 -19.18
CA CYS A 340 -22.56 6.38 -19.73
C CYS A 340 -22.06 5.06 -19.13
N PHE A 341 -20.74 4.90 -18.94
CA PHE A 341 -20.17 3.73 -18.28
C PHE A 341 -20.55 3.68 -16.80
N VAL A 342 -20.46 4.81 -16.09
CA VAL A 342 -20.88 4.88 -14.67
C VAL A 342 -22.34 4.44 -14.52
N ASP A 343 -23.24 4.98 -15.33
CA ASP A 343 -24.67 4.69 -15.28
C ASP A 343 -24.96 3.23 -15.64
N GLN A 344 -24.30 2.71 -16.67
CA GLN A 344 -24.42 1.31 -17.09
C GLN A 344 -23.98 0.37 -15.97
N TYR A 345 -22.77 0.51 -15.45
CA TYR A 345 -22.22 -0.44 -14.48
C TYR A 345 -22.90 -0.30 -13.12
N SER A 346 -23.36 0.90 -12.73
CA SER A 346 -24.14 1.09 -11.50
C SER A 346 -25.53 0.44 -11.54
N SER A 347 -26.01 0.06 -12.74
CA SER A 347 -27.27 -0.67 -12.89
C SER A 347 -27.12 -2.17 -12.58
N TYR A 348 -25.89 -2.70 -12.58
CA TYR A 348 -25.64 -4.12 -12.37
C TYR A 348 -25.75 -4.51 -10.89
N THR A 349 -26.28 -5.70 -10.66
CA THR A 349 -26.37 -6.32 -9.34
C THR A 349 -25.70 -7.69 -9.42
N GLU A 350 -24.72 -7.93 -8.55
CA GLU A 350 -24.00 -9.19 -8.49
C GLU A 350 -24.94 -10.30 -7.98
N PRO A 351 -25.18 -11.38 -8.76
CA PRO A 351 -26.23 -12.33 -8.46
C PRO A 351 -26.07 -13.13 -7.16
N LYS A 352 -24.84 -13.35 -6.67
CA LYS A 352 -24.59 -14.21 -5.49
C LYS A 352 -24.77 -13.47 -4.17
N THR A 353 -24.36 -12.22 -4.13
CA THR A 353 -24.35 -11.35 -2.95
C THR A 353 -25.52 -10.38 -2.93
N GLY A 354 -26.13 -10.12 -4.11
CA GLY A 354 -27.14 -9.09 -4.28
C GLY A 354 -26.58 -7.66 -4.19
N ALA A 355 -25.25 -7.51 -4.14
CA ALA A 355 -24.61 -6.21 -4.07
C ALA A 355 -24.71 -5.49 -5.42
N LYS A 356 -25.03 -4.20 -5.40
CA LYS A 356 -24.92 -3.36 -6.61
C LYS A 356 -23.45 -3.08 -6.91
N VAL A 357 -23.08 -3.16 -8.18
CA VAL A 357 -21.78 -2.70 -8.65
C VAL A 357 -21.72 -1.18 -8.49
N ASN A 358 -20.60 -0.67 -8.00
CA ASN A 358 -20.36 0.76 -7.92
C ASN A 358 -19.68 1.22 -9.21
N GLY A 359 -20.47 1.67 -10.19
CA GLY A 359 -19.96 2.03 -11.51
C GLY A 359 -18.95 3.19 -11.49
N SER A 360 -19.05 4.08 -10.50
CA SER A 360 -18.05 5.14 -10.28
C SER A 360 -16.73 4.62 -9.74
N PHE A 361 -16.75 3.56 -8.94
CA PHE A 361 -15.53 2.96 -8.38
C PHE A 361 -14.77 2.13 -9.43
N THR A 362 -15.49 1.44 -10.30
CA THR A 362 -14.92 0.54 -11.32
C THR A 362 -14.63 1.24 -12.66
N ILE A 363 -14.79 2.56 -12.73
CA ILE A 363 -14.91 3.28 -14.01
C ILE A 363 -13.67 3.16 -14.90
N GLY A 364 -12.46 3.28 -14.33
CA GLY A 364 -11.21 3.13 -15.07
C GLY A 364 -11.08 1.77 -15.72
N ASP A 365 -11.26 0.70 -14.92
CA ASP A 365 -11.23 -0.68 -15.41
C ASP A 365 -12.33 -0.95 -16.45
N ASN A 366 -13.52 -0.38 -16.28
CA ASN A 366 -14.62 -0.55 -17.24
C ASN A 366 -14.30 0.10 -18.59
N ILE A 367 -13.71 1.30 -18.59
CA ILE A 367 -13.26 1.97 -19.81
C ILE A 367 -12.13 1.15 -20.45
N ALA A 368 -11.16 0.70 -19.65
CA ALA A 368 -10.03 -0.09 -20.10
C ALA A 368 -10.45 -1.44 -20.72
N ASP A 369 -11.39 -2.16 -20.10
CA ASP A 369 -11.95 -3.41 -20.61
C ASP A 369 -12.64 -3.22 -21.97
N ASN A 370 -13.49 -2.21 -22.09
CA ASN A 370 -14.23 -1.97 -23.33
C ASN A 370 -13.32 -1.47 -24.44
N GLY A 371 -12.40 -0.55 -24.14
CA GLY A 371 -11.43 -0.04 -25.09
C GLY A 371 -10.45 -1.13 -25.53
N GLY A 372 -9.92 -1.91 -24.60
CA GLY A 372 -9.00 -3.02 -24.87
C GLY A 372 -9.64 -4.11 -25.73
N LEU A 373 -10.90 -4.48 -25.42
CA LEU A 373 -11.64 -5.45 -26.23
C LEU A 373 -11.86 -4.94 -27.66
N GLN A 374 -12.27 -3.67 -27.81
CA GLN A 374 -12.50 -3.06 -29.12
C GLN A 374 -11.20 -2.96 -29.94
N GLN A 375 -10.12 -2.49 -29.33
CA GLN A 375 -8.81 -2.35 -29.97
C GLN A 375 -8.24 -3.71 -30.40
N ALA A 376 -8.31 -4.72 -29.53
CA ALA A 376 -7.84 -6.06 -29.83
C ALA A 376 -8.64 -6.72 -30.95
N PHE A 377 -9.96 -6.54 -30.96
CA PHE A 377 -10.81 -7.06 -32.03
C PHE A 377 -10.52 -6.37 -33.36
N MET A 378 -10.36 -5.04 -33.37
CA MET A 378 -9.97 -4.30 -34.55
C MET A 378 -8.59 -4.75 -35.08
N ALA A 379 -7.62 -4.93 -34.20
CA ALA A 379 -6.30 -5.44 -34.54
C ALA A 379 -6.37 -6.85 -35.15
N TYR A 380 -7.24 -7.72 -34.62
CA TYR A 380 -7.50 -9.03 -35.21
C TYR A 380 -8.14 -8.93 -36.60
N LYS A 381 -9.13 -8.04 -36.81
CA LYS A 381 -9.74 -7.84 -38.14
C LYS A 381 -8.73 -7.35 -39.17
N ILE A 382 -7.83 -6.44 -38.77
CA ILE A 382 -6.71 -5.99 -39.63
C ILE A 382 -5.82 -7.19 -39.96
N TYR A 383 -5.39 -7.96 -38.96
CA TYR A 383 -4.56 -9.16 -39.17
C TYR A 383 -5.22 -10.17 -40.11
N SER A 384 -6.50 -10.46 -39.92
CA SER A 384 -7.27 -11.42 -40.74
C SER A 384 -7.35 -10.97 -42.20
N ALA A 385 -7.42 -9.66 -42.46
CA ALA A 385 -7.42 -9.11 -43.81
C ALA A 385 -6.07 -9.22 -44.54
N LEU A 386 -4.96 -9.46 -43.82
CA LEU A 386 -3.63 -9.63 -44.41
C LEU A 386 -3.41 -11.00 -45.08
N ASN A 387 -4.40 -11.91 -45.04
CA ASN A 387 -4.35 -13.27 -45.62
C ASN A 387 -3.14 -14.12 -45.16
N VAL A 388 -2.61 -13.86 -43.97
CA VAL A 388 -1.53 -14.67 -43.37
C VAL A 388 -2.14 -15.95 -42.78
N THR A 389 -2.09 -17.05 -43.52
CA THR A 389 -2.83 -18.29 -43.18
C THR A 389 -2.15 -19.16 -42.13
N GLU A 390 -0.85 -18.97 -41.88
CA GLU A 390 -0.03 -19.95 -41.15
C GLU A 390 -0.47 -20.12 -39.68
N ARG A 391 -0.96 -19.04 -39.05
CA ARG A 391 -1.42 -19.01 -37.65
C ARG A 391 -2.93 -18.76 -37.48
N ASP A 392 -3.69 -18.60 -38.57
CA ASP A 392 -5.15 -18.36 -38.52
C ASP A 392 -5.96 -19.64 -38.78
N ARG A 393 -5.62 -20.70 -38.03
CA ARG A 393 -6.20 -22.05 -38.17
C ARG A 393 -7.53 -22.17 -37.41
N LYS A 394 -8.42 -23.06 -37.85
CA LYS A 394 -9.58 -23.46 -37.04
C LYS A 394 -9.14 -24.35 -35.88
N LEU A 395 -9.84 -24.26 -34.75
CA LEU A 395 -9.68 -25.23 -33.66
C LEU A 395 -10.35 -26.55 -34.05
N PRO A 396 -9.75 -27.71 -33.74
CA PRO A 396 -10.29 -29.02 -34.10
C PRO A 396 -11.47 -29.45 -33.21
N GLY A 397 -12.23 -30.44 -33.68
CA GLY A 397 -13.29 -31.09 -32.91
C GLY A 397 -14.53 -30.21 -32.73
N ASP A 398 -15.14 -30.22 -31.54
CA ASP A 398 -16.37 -29.46 -31.25
C ASP A 398 -16.20 -27.95 -31.38
N MET A 399 -14.97 -27.44 -31.47
CA MET A 399 -14.68 -26.02 -31.67
C MET A 399 -14.69 -25.59 -33.15
N GLU A 400 -14.74 -26.53 -34.10
CA GLU A 400 -14.77 -26.24 -35.56
C GLU A 400 -16.06 -25.53 -35.99
N GLN A 401 -17.13 -25.68 -35.20
CA GLN A 401 -18.43 -25.06 -35.44
C GLN A 401 -18.42 -23.54 -35.22
N PHE A 402 -17.46 -23.02 -34.46
CA PHE A 402 -17.35 -21.60 -34.17
C PHE A 402 -16.56 -20.87 -35.25
N SER A 403 -17.04 -19.71 -35.67
CA SER A 403 -16.27 -18.78 -36.49
C SER A 403 -15.07 -18.26 -35.71
N LYS A 404 -14.08 -17.71 -36.41
CA LYS A 404 -12.89 -17.14 -35.76
C LYS A 404 -13.27 -15.94 -34.89
N GLU A 405 -14.20 -15.11 -35.34
CA GLU A 405 -14.76 -14.02 -34.53
C GLU A 405 -15.46 -14.54 -33.27
N GLN A 406 -16.19 -15.66 -33.35
CA GLN A 406 -16.77 -16.28 -32.16
C GLN A 406 -15.67 -16.80 -31.23
N LEU A 407 -14.61 -17.41 -31.76
CA LEU A 407 -13.46 -17.88 -30.98
C LEU A 407 -12.71 -16.72 -30.29
N PHE A 408 -12.65 -15.53 -30.88
CA PHE A 408 -12.10 -14.34 -30.23
C PHE A 408 -12.84 -14.03 -28.93
N PHE A 409 -14.18 -13.91 -28.99
CA PHE A 409 -14.99 -13.57 -27.81
C PHE A 409 -15.05 -14.72 -26.80
N ILE A 410 -14.98 -15.98 -27.25
CA ILE A 410 -14.84 -17.15 -26.37
C ILE A 410 -13.50 -17.10 -25.61
N SER A 411 -12.40 -16.74 -26.30
CA SER A 411 -11.08 -16.59 -25.66
C SER A 411 -11.11 -15.49 -24.60
N TYR A 412 -11.70 -14.34 -24.92
CA TYR A 412 -11.86 -13.23 -23.97
C TYR A 412 -12.66 -13.63 -22.73
N ALA A 413 -13.79 -14.32 -22.90
CA ALA A 413 -14.60 -14.79 -21.78
C ALA A 413 -13.86 -15.81 -20.88
N ASN A 414 -12.94 -16.59 -21.45
CA ASN A 414 -12.12 -17.55 -20.67
C ASN A 414 -11.04 -16.87 -19.82
N VAL A 415 -10.59 -15.67 -20.20
CA VAL A 415 -9.62 -14.86 -19.44
C VAL A 415 -10.27 -14.29 -18.18
N THR A 416 -11.54 -13.88 -18.27
CA THR A 416 -12.28 -13.20 -17.21
C THR A 416 -13.02 -14.17 -16.25
N TYR A 417 -12.87 -15.48 -16.45
CA TYR A 417 -13.55 -16.48 -15.63
C TYR A 417 -12.96 -16.53 -14.21
N SER A 418 -13.73 -16.10 -13.21
CA SER A 418 -13.46 -16.31 -11.80
C SER A 418 -14.61 -17.06 -11.12
N LYS A 419 -14.31 -18.15 -10.40
CA LYS A 419 -15.31 -18.87 -9.60
C LYS A 419 -15.37 -18.26 -8.20
N LEU A 420 -16.32 -17.35 -7.97
CA LEU A 420 -16.64 -16.89 -6.61
C LEU A 420 -17.12 -18.07 -5.76
N LEU A 421 -16.42 -18.38 -4.65
CA LEU A 421 -16.79 -19.42 -3.69
C LEU A 421 -18.16 -19.10 -3.09
N ASN A 422 -19.07 -20.09 -3.06
CA ASN A 422 -20.37 -19.97 -2.41
C ASN A 422 -20.19 -19.74 -0.90
N PHE A 423 -20.27 -18.49 -0.44
CA PHE A 423 -20.51 -18.21 0.97
C PHE A 423 -22.00 -18.39 1.25
N THR A 424 -22.38 -19.59 1.69
CA THR A 424 -23.68 -19.77 2.33
C THR A 424 -23.55 -19.19 3.74
N PRO A 425 -24.33 -18.15 4.13
CA PRO A 425 -24.37 -17.71 5.51
C PRO A 425 -24.91 -18.88 6.34
N LYS A 426 -24.10 -19.45 7.23
CA LYS A 426 -24.66 -20.28 8.30
C LYS A 426 -25.51 -19.35 9.16
N LYS A 427 -26.82 -19.63 9.18
CA LYS A 427 -27.83 -18.96 10.02
C LYS A 427 -27.43 -18.95 11.48
#